data_AF-A0A100WG41-F1
#
_entry.id   AF-A0A100WG41-F1
#
_cell.length_a   1.000
_cell.length_b   1.000
_cell.length_c   1.000
_cell.angle_alpha   90.00
_cell.angle_beta   90.00
_cell.angle_gamma   90.00
#
_symmetry.space_group_name_H-M   'P 1'
#
loop_
_entity.id
_entity.type
_entity.pdbx_description
1 polymer ?
#
loop_
_entity_poly.entity_id
_entity_poly.type
_entity_poly.pdbx_seq_one_letter_code
_entity_poly.pdbx_strand_id
1 'polypeptide(L)'
;MFQPGVVQVTDGTVIWTAPGGRTYRTTPGGADLFGVFGRADCREPTPPRRVPSRAEHRQRARARNRRLRPVNEAGRRYDFARRRELRRIGDRNHMRRLKRVFKGDAPSISPWCTYVNEPMEPEELPDDWSPPPPRMCDPDEPPF
;
A
#
# COMPACT_ATOMS: atom_id res chain seq x y z
N MET A 1 -13.11 -35.93 -66.86
CA MET A 1 -13.32 -36.56 -65.54
C MET A 1 -13.29 -35.44 -64.51
N PHE A 2 -14.44 -34.89 -64.11
CA PHE A 2 -14.50 -33.76 -63.17
C PHE A 2 -14.49 -34.31 -61.74
N GLN A 3 -13.51 -33.94 -60.93
CA GLN A 3 -13.46 -34.39 -59.54
C GLN A 3 -14.42 -33.52 -58.68
N PRO A 4 -15.41 -34.12 -58.00
CA PRO A 4 -16.21 -33.37 -57.04
C PRO A 4 -15.32 -32.94 -55.88
N GLY A 5 -15.45 -31.68 -55.47
CA GLY A 5 -14.56 -31.09 -54.48
C GLY A 5 -15.07 -29.77 -53.95
N VAL A 6 -14.53 -29.39 -52.80
CA VAL A 6 -14.82 -28.13 -52.12
C VAL A 6 -13.56 -27.31 -52.12
N VAL A 7 -13.62 -26.09 -52.65
CA VAL A 7 -12.51 -25.16 -52.63
C VAL A 7 -12.94 -23.91 -51.87
N GLN A 8 -12.16 -23.55 -50.87
CA GLN A 8 -12.34 -22.30 -50.13
C GLN A 8 -11.31 -21.29 -50.60
N VAL A 9 -11.78 -20.11 -50.99
CA VAL A 9 -10.96 -19.01 -51.49
C VAL A 9 -10.58 -18.07 -50.32
N THR A 10 -9.50 -17.30 -50.48
CA THR A 10 -8.95 -16.41 -49.44
C THR A 10 -9.90 -15.31 -48.97
N ASP A 11 -10.91 -15.01 -49.78
CA ASP A 11 -12.01 -14.08 -49.46
C ASP A 11 -13.10 -14.73 -48.58
N GLY A 12 -12.93 -15.99 -48.17
CA GLY A 12 -13.89 -16.76 -47.38
C GLY A 12 -15.04 -17.35 -48.19
N THR A 13 -15.06 -17.16 -49.52
CA THR A 13 -16.04 -17.80 -50.40
C THR A 13 -15.79 -19.31 -50.46
N VAL A 14 -16.86 -20.10 -50.35
CA VAL A 14 -16.81 -21.54 -50.59
C VAL A 14 -17.46 -21.88 -51.94
N ILE A 15 -16.72 -22.61 -52.77
CA ILE A 15 -17.16 -23.10 -54.08
C ILE A 15 -17.35 -24.61 -53.99
N TRP A 16 -18.58 -25.05 -54.28
CA TRP A 16 -18.99 -26.45 -54.27
C TRP A 16 -19.16 -26.96 -55.70
N THR A 17 -18.40 -27.97 -56.08
CA THR A 17 -18.58 -28.63 -57.38
C THR A 17 -19.31 -29.96 -57.18
N ALA A 18 -20.57 -30.02 -57.61
CA ALA A 18 -21.36 -31.23 -57.55
C ALA A 18 -20.81 -32.29 -58.53
N PRO A 19 -21.00 -33.61 -58.26
CA PRO A 19 -20.51 -34.68 -59.14
C PRO A 19 -21.02 -34.60 -60.60
N GLY A 20 -22.15 -33.93 -60.82
CA GLY A 20 -22.70 -33.66 -62.15
C GLY A 20 -22.08 -32.46 -62.87
N GLY A 21 -20.98 -31.89 -62.37
CA GLY A 21 -20.25 -30.77 -62.98
C GLY A 21 -20.85 -29.38 -62.71
N ARG A 22 -21.99 -29.29 -62.01
CA ARG A 22 -22.58 -28.01 -61.61
C ARG A 22 -21.81 -27.42 -60.43
N THR A 23 -21.48 -26.13 -60.54
CA THR A 23 -20.72 -25.41 -59.53
C THR A 23 -21.63 -24.40 -58.83
N TYR A 24 -21.64 -24.42 -57.50
CA TYR A 24 -22.43 -23.53 -56.66
C TYR A 24 -21.48 -22.68 -55.81
N ARG A 25 -21.69 -21.36 -55.80
CA ARG A 25 -20.88 -20.42 -55.01
C ARG A 25 -21.71 -19.89 -53.86
N THR A 26 -21.20 -20.08 -52.64
CA THR A 26 -21.77 -19.46 -51.44
C THR A 26 -20.73 -18.50 -50.87
N THR A 27 -21.02 -17.21 -50.97
CA THR A 27 -20.26 -16.17 -50.27
C THR A 27 -20.90 -16.01 -48.90
N PRO A 28 -20.14 -16.05 -47.79
CA PRO A 28 -20.71 -15.75 -46.48
C PRO A 28 -21.24 -14.32 -46.52
N GLY A 29 -22.51 -14.10 -46.14
CA GLY A 29 -23.15 -12.77 -46.09
C GLY A 29 -22.57 -11.83 -45.02
N GLY A 30 -21.33 -12.06 -44.60
CA GLY A 30 -20.64 -11.43 -43.48
C GLY A 30 -19.14 -11.28 -43.72
N ALA A 31 -18.69 -11.08 -44.96
CA ALA A 31 -17.30 -10.63 -45.20
C ALA A 31 -17.01 -9.32 -44.43
N ASP A 32 -18.02 -8.47 -44.22
CA ASP A 32 -17.97 -7.30 -43.32
C ASP A 32 -17.90 -7.66 -41.83
N LEU A 33 -18.40 -8.84 -41.42
CA LEU A 33 -18.41 -9.26 -40.01
C LEU A 33 -17.08 -9.86 -39.56
N PHE A 34 -16.27 -10.36 -40.49
CA PHE A 34 -15.00 -11.02 -40.20
C PHE A 34 -13.87 -10.48 -41.08
N GLY A 35 -13.64 -9.17 -41.05
CA GLY A 35 -12.54 -8.50 -41.75
C GLY A 35 -11.12 -8.85 -41.27
N VAL A 36 -10.95 -9.88 -40.45
CA VAL A 36 -9.66 -10.24 -39.83
C VAL A 36 -9.45 -11.76 -39.88
N PHE A 37 -9.39 -12.32 -41.09
CA PHE A 37 -8.59 -13.53 -41.34
C PHE A 37 -7.16 -13.16 -41.80
N GLY A 38 -6.72 -11.92 -41.53
CA GLY A 38 -5.30 -11.59 -41.54
C GLY A 38 -4.59 -12.46 -40.52
N ARG A 39 -3.49 -13.10 -40.94
CA ARG A 39 -2.62 -13.88 -40.04
C ARG A 39 -2.33 -13.05 -38.79
N ALA A 40 -2.80 -13.49 -37.63
CA ALA A 40 -2.29 -12.95 -36.38
C ALA A 40 -0.77 -13.13 -36.41
N ASP A 41 -0.01 -12.03 -36.28
CA ASP A 41 1.44 -12.11 -36.17
C ASP A 41 1.75 -12.98 -34.95
N CYS A 42 2.20 -14.21 -35.19
CA CYS A 42 2.69 -15.14 -34.18
C CYS A 42 4.03 -14.62 -33.63
N ARG A 43 4.04 -13.43 -33.03
CA ARG A 43 5.22 -12.86 -32.38
C ARG A 43 5.33 -13.46 -30.99
N GLU A 44 6.50 -14.00 -30.68
CA GLU A 44 6.80 -14.55 -29.36
C GLU A 44 6.60 -13.45 -28.29
N PRO A 45 5.82 -13.72 -27.21
CA PRO A 45 5.62 -12.74 -26.15
C PRO A 45 6.96 -12.42 -25.48
N THR A 46 7.22 -11.14 -25.24
CA THR A 46 8.43 -10.72 -24.50
C THR A 46 8.37 -11.30 -23.08
N PRO A 47 9.44 -11.95 -22.58
CA PRO A 47 9.42 -12.53 -21.24
C PRO A 47 9.20 -11.44 -20.19
N PRO A 48 8.34 -11.69 -19.18
CA PRO A 48 8.03 -10.69 -18.16
C PRO A 48 9.29 -10.37 -17.34
N ARG A 49 9.50 -9.08 -17.06
CA ARG A 49 10.60 -8.64 -16.20
C ARG A 49 10.46 -9.24 -14.80
N ARG A 50 11.53 -9.84 -14.29
CA ARG A 50 11.55 -10.43 -12.93
C ARG A 50 11.25 -9.35 -11.88
N VAL A 51 10.10 -9.48 -11.22
CA VAL A 51 9.74 -8.66 -10.07
C VAL A 51 10.40 -9.24 -8.82
N PRO A 52 11.01 -8.42 -7.95
CA PRO A 52 11.59 -8.91 -6.71
C PRO A 52 10.49 -9.49 -5.82
N SER A 53 10.79 -10.60 -5.14
CA SER A 53 9.84 -11.20 -4.23
C SER A 53 9.54 -10.28 -3.04
N ARG A 54 8.40 -10.48 -2.37
CA ARG A 54 8.08 -9.75 -1.13
C ARG A 54 9.15 -9.94 -0.04
N ALA A 55 9.87 -11.07 -0.06
CA ALA A 55 10.98 -11.33 0.85
C ALA A 55 12.20 -10.46 0.51
N GLU A 56 12.59 -10.42 -0.77
CA GLU A 56 13.71 -9.59 -1.26
C GLU A 56 13.44 -8.10 -1.01
N HIS A 57 12.22 -7.64 -1.27
CA HIS A 57 11.83 -6.25 -1.00
C HIS A 57 11.97 -5.91 0.49
N ARG A 58 11.50 -6.79 1.40
CA ARG A 58 11.66 -6.62 2.85
C ARG A 58 13.12 -6.60 3.28
N GLN A 59 13.96 -7.47 2.73
CA GLN A 59 15.40 -7.49 3.03
C GLN A 59 16.09 -6.20 2.60
N ARG A 60 15.80 -5.70 1.39
CA ARG A 60 16.31 -4.42 0.89
C ARG A 60 15.88 -3.25 1.77
N ALA A 61 14.60 -3.19 2.15
CA ALA A 61 14.09 -2.14 3.04
C ALA A 61 14.77 -2.20 4.43
N ARG A 62 14.98 -3.38 5.00
CA ARG A 62 15.70 -3.56 6.28
C ARG A 62 17.16 -3.12 6.17
N ALA A 63 17.85 -3.48 5.09
CA ALA A 63 19.23 -3.06 4.84
C ALA A 63 19.35 -1.55 4.72
N ARG A 64 18.46 -0.90 3.95
CA ARG A 64 18.37 0.56 3.84
C ARG A 64 18.13 1.20 5.21
N ASN A 65 17.16 0.69 5.96
CA ASN A 65 16.84 1.20 7.29
C ASN A 65 17.99 1.05 8.29
N ARG A 66 18.79 -0.03 8.21
CA ARG A 66 20.00 -0.18 9.04
C ARG A 66 21.03 0.90 8.74
N ARG A 67 21.26 1.20 7.45
CA ARG A 67 22.20 2.26 7.03
C ARG A 67 21.75 3.66 7.46
N LEU A 68 20.45 3.94 7.39
CA LEU A 68 19.89 5.27 7.70
C LEU A 68 19.57 5.49 9.19
N ARG A 69 19.57 4.43 10.01
CA ARG A 69 19.31 4.52 11.46
C ARG A 69 20.24 5.49 12.21
N PRO A 70 21.58 5.39 12.08
CA PRO A 70 22.48 6.28 12.82
C PRO A 70 22.36 7.74 12.35
N VAL A 71 22.21 7.96 11.03
CA VAL A 71 22.06 9.31 10.45
C VAL A 71 20.80 10.01 10.98
N ASN A 72 19.72 9.25 11.18
CA ASN A 72 18.42 9.80 11.59
C ASN A 72 18.15 9.66 13.09
N GLU A 73 19.15 9.32 13.91
CA GLU A 73 18.94 9.03 15.33
C GLU A 73 18.43 10.25 16.11
N ALA A 74 19.05 11.42 15.91
CA ALA A 74 18.66 12.67 16.55
C ALA A 74 17.22 13.08 16.20
N GLY A 75 16.85 13.05 14.91
CA GLY A 75 15.49 13.35 14.46
C GLY A 75 14.47 12.35 15.01
N ARG A 76 14.79 11.05 15.01
CA ARG A 76 13.91 10.03 15.60
C ARG A 76 13.70 10.24 17.09
N ARG A 77 14.75 10.63 17.82
CA ARG A 77 14.66 10.93 19.25
C ARG A 77 13.73 12.12 19.49
N TYR A 78 13.90 13.18 18.71
CA TYR A 78 13.03 14.36 18.74
C TYR A 78 11.57 13.97 18.50
N ASP A 79 11.26 13.30 17.38
CA ASP A 79 9.90 12.89 17.01
C ASP A 79 9.28 11.93 18.03
N PHE A 80 10.09 11.04 18.59
CA PHE A 80 9.64 10.11 19.63
C PHE A 80 9.29 10.86 20.91
N ALA A 81 10.16 11.74 21.37
CA ALA A 81 9.94 12.51 22.59
C ALA A 81 8.76 13.47 22.44
N ARG A 82 8.61 14.13 21.29
CA ARG A 82 7.49 15.04 20.99
C ARG A 82 6.15 14.30 21.04
N ARG A 83 6.06 13.15 20.37
CA ARG A 83 4.85 12.30 20.39
C ARG A 83 4.55 11.75 21.78
N ARG A 84 5.59 11.39 22.55
CA ARG A 84 5.43 10.93 23.92
C ARG A 84 4.88 12.02 24.83
N GLU A 85 5.33 13.26 24.65
CA GLU A 85 4.86 14.38 25.45
C GLU A 85 3.43 14.77 25.09
N LEU A 86 3.10 14.89 23.80
CA LEU A 86 1.72 15.08 23.34
C LEU A 86 0.77 14.02 23.89
N ARG A 87 1.21 12.75 23.88
CA ARG A 87 0.44 11.65 24.46
C ARG A 87 0.23 11.86 25.96
N ARG A 88 1.27 12.20 26.73
CA ARG A 88 1.15 12.45 28.18
C ARG A 88 0.19 13.58 28.48
N ILE A 89 0.27 14.69 27.74
CA ILE A 89 -0.65 15.82 27.87
C ILE A 89 -2.08 15.35 27.59
N GLY A 90 -2.28 14.64 26.48
CA GLY A 90 -3.58 14.06 26.11
C GLY A 90 -4.14 13.12 27.17
N ASP A 91 -3.32 12.23 27.72
CA ASP A 91 -3.70 11.29 28.77
C ASP A 91 -4.08 12.02 30.07
N ARG A 92 -3.30 13.04 30.48
CA ARG A 92 -3.63 13.87 31.66
C ARG A 92 -4.94 14.62 31.47
N ASN A 93 -5.10 15.26 30.32
CA ASN A 93 -6.30 15.98 29.94
C ASN A 93 -7.53 15.05 29.88
N HIS A 94 -7.35 13.84 29.36
CA HIS A 94 -8.39 12.81 29.36
C HIS A 94 -8.79 12.44 30.80
N MET A 95 -7.82 12.20 31.68
CA MET A 95 -8.10 11.92 33.10
C MET A 95 -8.81 13.07 33.81
N ARG A 96 -8.41 14.32 33.55
CA ARG A 96 -9.09 15.53 34.07
C ARG A 96 -10.55 15.58 33.60
N ARG A 97 -10.82 15.32 32.31
CA ARG A 97 -12.19 15.23 31.77
C ARG A 97 -12.99 14.12 32.44
N LEU A 98 -12.43 12.91 32.56
CA LEU A 98 -13.10 11.79 33.20
C LEU A 98 -13.40 12.07 34.68
N LYS A 99 -12.47 12.69 35.41
CA LYS A 99 -12.72 13.11 36.79
C LYS A 99 -13.95 14.01 36.85
N ARG A 100 -14.03 15.01 35.97
CA ARG A 100 -15.17 15.94 35.94
C ARG A 100 -16.49 15.22 35.65
N VAL A 101 -16.49 14.27 34.71
CA VAL A 101 -17.69 13.48 34.36
C VAL A 101 -18.14 12.59 35.52
N PHE A 102 -17.22 11.88 36.19
CA PHE A 102 -17.57 10.88 37.19
C PHE A 102 -17.66 11.40 38.63
N LYS A 103 -16.88 12.43 38.97
CA LYS A 103 -16.73 12.96 40.34
C LYS A 103 -17.17 14.42 40.48
N GLY A 104 -17.60 15.06 39.38
CA GLY A 104 -17.98 16.46 39.36
C GLY A 104 -16.79 17.39 39.60
N ASP A 105 -17.06 18.57 40.16
CA ASP A 105 -16.06 19.62 40.34
C ASP A 105 -15.25 19.47 41.65
N ALA A 106 -15.56 18.48 42.50
CA ALA A 106 -14.82 18.25 43.75
C ALA A 106 -13.35 17.85 43.47
N PRO A 107 -12.36 18.40 44.19
CA PRO A 107 -10.96 18.01 44.04
C PRO A 107 -10.73 16.54 44.45
N SER A 108 -9.86 15.84 43.72
CA SER A 108 -9.39 14.51 44.10
C SER A 108 -8.46 14.61 45.31
N ILE A 109 -8.64 13.72 46.28
CA ILE A 109 -7.85 13.64 47.52
C ILE A 109 -6.64 12.71 47.36
N SER A 110 -6.56 11.95 46.26
CA SER A 110 -5.48 10.97 46.05
C SER A 110 -4.08 11.62 46.04
N PRO A 111 -3.11 11.13 46.85
CA PRO A 111 -1.75 11.65 46.88
C PRO A 111 -0.96 11.43 45.58
N TRP A 112 -1.30 10.38 44.81
CA TRP A 112 -0.53 9.97 43.63
C TRP A 112 -0.94 10.68 42.32
N CYS A 113 -2.15 11.24 42.27
CA CYS A 113 -2.73 11.82 41.06
C CYS A 113 -3.19 13.27 41.30
N THR A 114 -2.33 14.06 41.93
CA THR A 114 -2.58 15.49 42.24
C THR A 114 -2.80 16.32 40.97
N TYR A 115 -2.12 15.98 39.88
CA TYR A 115 -2.22 16.65 38.57
C TYR A 115 -3.64 16.69 37.98
N VAL A 116 -4.54 15.80 38.42
CA VAL A 116 -5.93 15.74 37.94
C VAL A 116 -6.75 16.92 38.47
N ASN A 117 -6.26 17.63 39.49
CA ASN A 117 -6.88 18.84 40.02
C ASN A 117 -6.39 20.13 39.35
N GLU A 118 -5.28 20.05 38.62
CA GLU A 118 -4.74 21.19 37.88
C GLU A 118 -5.59 21.49 36.64
N PRO A 119 -5.53 22.73 36.12
CA PRO A 119 -6.21 23.09 34.87
C PRO A 119 -5.70 22.24 33.69
N MET A 120 -6.49 22.22 32.62
CA MET A 120 -6.15 21.50 31.39
C MET A 120 -4.89 22.10 30.76
N GLU A 121 -3.96 21.23 30.36
CA GLU A 121 -2.78 21.63 29.61
C GLU A 121 -3.15 21.90 28.15
N PRO A 122 -2.49 22.84 27.45
CA PRO A 122 -2.68 23.01 26.01
C PRO A 122 -2.26 21.74 25.27
N GLU A 123 -3.10 21.25 24.35
CA GLU A 123 -2.86 20.00 23.60
C GLU A 123 -1.81 20.15 22.48
N GLU A 124 -1.27 21.36 22.30
CA GLU A 124 -0.22 21.68 21.34
C GLU A 124 1.08 22.02 22.08
N LEU A 125 2.19 21.43 21.62
CA LEU A 125 3.51 21.79 22.12
C LEU A 125 3.95 23.11 21.47
N PRO A 126 4.60 24.02 22.23
CA PRO A 126 5.26 25.20 21.66
C PRO A 126 6.26 24.81 20.56
N ASP A 127 6.47 25.71 19.60
CA ASP A 127 7.44 25.50 18.51
C ASP A 127 8.88 25.38 19.03
N ASP A 128 9.20 26.08 20.12
CA ASP A 128 10.50 26.04 20.79
C ASP A 128 10.69 24.82 21.70
N TRP A 129 9.74 23.88 21.71
CA TRP A 129 9.85 22.70 22.57
C TRP A 129 11.01 21.81 22.13
N SER A 130 11.87 21.46 23.09
CA SER A 130 12.98 20.53 22.88
C SER A 130 12.86 19.33 23.81
N PRO A 131 13.24 18.12 23.35
CA PRO A 131 13.20 16.94 24.19
C PRO A 131 14.18 17.07 25.35
N PRO A 132 13.83 16.57 26.55
CA PRO A 132 14.75 16.61 27.67
C PRO A 132 16.06 15.90 27.32
N PRO A 133 17.20 16.37 27.86
CA PRO A 133 18.49 15.72 27.66
C PRO A 133 18.37 14.24 28.08
N PRO A 134 19.11 13.34 27.41
CA PRO A 134 19.04 11.94 27.78
C PRO A 134 19.57 11.84 29.20
N ARG A 135 18.88 11.09 30.06
CA ARG A 135 19.44 10.79 31.38
C ARG A 135 20.75 10.07 31.11
N MET A 136 21.85 10.67 31.56
CA MET A 136 23.13 9.96 31.59
C MET A 136 22.89 8.83 32.59
N CYS A 137 23.02 7.58 32.15
CA CYS A 137 23.15 6.49 33.12
C CYS A 137 24.50 6.72 33.78
N ASP A 138 24.49 7.18 35.03
CA ASP A 138 25.70 7.18 35.81
C ASP A 138 26.15 5.71 35.94
N PRO A 139 27.41 5.38 35.62
CA PRO A 139 27.89 4.00 35.63
C PRO A 139 27.80 3.36 37.03
N ASP A 140 27.72 4.20 38.07
CA ASP A 140 27.57 3.80 39.46
C ASP A 140 26.09 3.73 39.92
N GLU A 141 25.14 4.19 39.10
CA GLU A 141 23.72 4.05 39.39
C GLU A 141 23.25 2.65 38.95
N PRO A 142 22.84 1.78 39.90
CA PRO A 142 22.42 0.43 39.55
C PRO A 142 21.22 0.49 38.58
N PRO A 143 21.14 -0.43 37.60
CA PRO A 143 19.94 -0.53 36.79
C PRO A 143 18.78 -0.90 37.72
N PHE A 144 17.81 0.01 37.83
CA PHE A 144 16.59 -0.07 38.65
C PHE A 144 16.20 -1.47 39.17
#